data_AF-A0A2D4S668-F1
#
_entry.id   AF-A0A2D4S668-F1
#
_cell.length_a   1.000
_cell.length_b   1.000
_cell.length_c   1.000
_cell.angle_alpha   90.00
_cell.angle_beta   90.00
_cell.angle_gamma   90.00
#
_symmetry.space_group_name_H-M   'P 1'
#
loop_
_entity.id
_entity.type
_entity.pdbx_description
1 polymer ?
#
loop_
_entity_poly.entity_id
_entity_poly.type
_entity_poly.pdbx_seq_one_letter_code
_entity_poly.pdbx_strand_id
1 'polypeptide(L)'
;MLSPLGDLHSKTILAAYTEGLSAQEAITSFNSDTFEKLGFFEEFDKSKAELFTRDEASDIKFASEFLELVSSKPALYTMNHPIPEVLYRLTCKLCEHAGISYQEYPPQFFNNFLSNATWWPIYDEIAKFHGLNFSSPMLFKQPDNKGGNILTISELVSKSYQQYQQVGRSNLKKALS
;
A
#
# COMPACT_ATOMS: atom_id res chain seq x y z
N MET A 1 -15.62 11.69 3.02
CA MET A 1 -16.31 10.40 2.79
C MET A 1 -15.27 9.32 2.95
N LEU A 2 -15.61 8.21 3.61
CA LEU A 2 -14.72 7.07 3.75
C LEU A 2 -14.92 6.09 2.59
N SER A 3 -13.86 5.41 2.19
CA SER A 3 -13.88 4.25 1.31
C SER A 3 -14.24 2.96 2.09
N PRO A 4 -14.35 1.78 1.44
CA PRO A 4 -14.47 0.51 2.16
C PRO A 4 -13.21 0.18 2.98
N LEU A 5 -12.08 0.82 2.69
CA LEU A 5 -10.77 0.65 3.31
C LEU A 5 -10.38 1.85 4.19
N GLY A 6 -11.36 2.56 4.76
CA GLY A 6 -11.14 3.73 5.60
C GLY A 6 -10.90 5.00 4.78
N ASP A 7 -9.84 5.74 5.09
CA ASP A 7 -9.49 6.98 4.38
C ASP A 7 -8.80 6.72 3.02
N LEU A 8 -8.46 5.46 2.72
CA LEU A 8 -7.70 5.08 1.53
C LEU A 8 -8.62 4.79 0.34
N HIS A 9 -8.57 5.64 -0.68
CA HIS A 9 -9.31 5.45 -1.93
C HIS A 9 -8.41 4.88 -3.04
N SER A 10 -8.93 3.94 -3.82
CA SER A 10 -8.20 3.46 -5.01
C SER A 10 -8.29 4.48 -6.13
N LYS A 11 -7.13 4.93 -6.61
CA LYS A 11 -7.02 5.84 -7.77
C LYS A 11 -7.68 5.23 -9.02
N THR A 12 -7.48 3.93 -9.26
CA THR A 12 -8.07 3.19 -10.38
C THR A 12 -9.60 3.17 -10.33
N ILE A 13 -10.18 2.83 -9.17
CA ILE A 13 -11.64 2.75 -9.00
C ILE A 13 -12.26 4.14 -9.11
N LEU A 14 -11.62 5.15 -8.51
CA LEU A 14 -12.11 6.52 -8.55
C LEU A 14 -12.06 7.09 -9.97
N ALA A 15 -10.96 6.87 -10.70
CA ALA A 15 -10.84 7.26 -12.11
C ALA A 15 -11.97 6.62 -12.95
N ALA A 16 -12.12 5.30 -12.89
CA ALA A 16 -13.16 4.57 -13.62
C ALA A 16 -14.57 5.09 -13.30
N TYR A 17 -14.88 5.32 -12.02
CA TYR A 17 -16.18 5.86 -11.61
C TYR A 17 -16.45 7.26 -12.19
N THR A 18 -15.45 8.14 -12.13
CA THR A 18 -15.58 9.51 -12.65
C THR A 18 -15.67 9.55 -14.17
N GLU A 19 -15.02 8.63 -14.88
CA GLU A 19 -15.16 8.46 -16.34
C GLU A 19 -16.52 7.88 -16.73
N GLY A 20 -17.28 7.38 -15.77
CA GLY A 20 -18.63 6.86 -15.98
C GLY A 20 -18.68 5.38 -16.30
N LEU A 21 -17.56 4.67 -16.16
CA LEU A 21 -17.45 3.23 -16.35
C LEU A 21 -18.28 2.46 -15.33
N SER A 22 -18.79 1.31 -15.73
CA SER A 22 -19.45 0.33 -14.86
C SER A 22 -18.49 -0.31 -13.87
N ALA A 23 -19.02 -0.96 -12.84
CA ALA A 23 -18.21 -1.70 -11.87
C ALA A 23 -17.39 -2.82 -12.54
N GLN A 24 -17.95 -3.48 -13.56
CA GLN A 24 -17.25 -4.54 -14.27
C GLN A 24 -16.07 -4.00 -15.08
N GLU A 25 -16.26 -2.87 -15.77
CA GLU A 25 -15.18 -2.18 -16.49
C GLU A 25 -14.10 -1.63 -15.54
N ALA A 26 -14.49 -1.20 -14.35
CA ALA A 26 -13.53 -0.78 -13.32
C ALA A 26 -12.65 -1.94 -12.83
N ILE A 27 -13.20 -3.14 -12.68
CA ILE A 27 -12.41 -4.34 -12.33
C ILE A 27 -11.40 -4.63 -13.45
N THR A 28 -11.81 -4.56 -14.72
CA THR A 28 -10.91 -4.80 -15.85
C THR A 28 -9.86 -3.70 -16.02
N SER A 29 -10.03 -2.54 -15.40
CA SER A 29 -9.09 -1.41 -15.42
C SER A 29 -7.89 -1.60 -14.48
N PHE A 30 -7.81 -2.70 -13.72
CA PHE A 30 -6.60 -3.07 -12.99
C PHE A 30 -5.65 -3.80 -13.94
N ASN A 31 -5.06 -3.02 -14.84
CA ASN A 31 -4.14 -3.49 -15.87
C ASN A 31 -2.99 -2.48 -16.08
N SER A 32 -1.94 -2.95 -16.77
CA SER A 32 -0.73 -2.18 -17.07
C SER A 32 -1.02 -0.84 -17.78
N ASP A 33 -1.89 -0.83 -18.80
CA ASP A 33 -2.23 0.39 -19.55
C ASP A 33 -2.84 1.47 -18.64
N THR A 34 -3.67 1.05 -17.69
CA THR A 34 -4.30 1.96 -16.73
C THR A 34 -3.30 2.42 -15.68
N PHE A 35 -2.44 1.53 -15.21
CA PHE A 35 -1.38 1.87 -14.25
C PHE A 35 -0.39 2.88 -14.84
N GLU A 36 -0.02 2.74 -16.12
CA GLU A 36 0.80 3.70 -16.84
C GLU A 36 0.13 5.08 -16.91
N LYS A 37 -1.12 5.15 -17.39
CA LYS A 37 -1.90 6.41 -17.47
C LYS A 37 -2.07 7.10 -16.12
N LEU A 38 -2.20 6.32 -15.05
CA LEU A 38 -2.33 6.83 -13.69
C LEU A 38 -0.97 7.07 -13.00
N GLY A 39 0.16 6.82 -13.66
CA GLY A 39 1.51 7.12 -13.17
C GLY A 39 2.02 6.17 -12.07
N PHE A 40 1.47 4.96 -11.94
CA PHE A 40 1.86 4.02 -10.89
C PHE A 40 3.32 3.56 -11.02
N PHE A 41 3.77 3.30 -12.25
CA PHE A 41 5.12 2.79 -12.51
C PHE A 41 6.23 3.79 -12.15
N GLU A 42 5.95 5.09 -12.22
CA GLU A 42 6.92 6.12 -11.83
C GLU A 42 6.97 6.34 -10.31
N GLU A 43 5.90 5.99 -9.59
CA GLU A 43 5.74 6.34 -8.18
C GLU A 43 6.73 5.59 -7.28
N PHE A 44 7.10 4.36 -7.66
CA PHE A 44 8.07 3.57 -6.90
C PHE A 44 9.46 4.22 -6.90
N ASP A 45 9.95 4.67 -8.06
CA ASP A 45 11.25 5.31 -8.17
C ASP A 45 11.27 6.68 -7.47
N LYS A 46 10.16 7.44 -7.56
CA LYS A 46 9.98 8.69 -6.80
C LYS A 46 10.03 8.44 -5.29
N SER A 47 9.29 7.43 -4.82
CA SER A 47 9.27 7.05 -3.40
C SER A 47 10.64 6.56 -2.91
N LYS A 48 11.36 5.81 -3.75
CA LYS A 48 12.73 5.36 -3.47
C LYS A 48 13.70 6.53 -3.34
N ALA A 49 13.66 7.49 -4.26
CA ALA A 49 14.50 8.69 -4.19
C ALA A 49 14.20 9.55 -2.96
N GLU A 50 12.91 9.72 -2.63
CA GLU A 50 12.48 10.43 -1.42
C GLU A 50 12.95 9.71 -0.15
N LEU A 51 12.86 8.38 -0.10
CA LEU A 51 13.34 7.58 1.02
C LEU A 51 14.84 7.81 1.26
N PHE A 52 15.68 7.71 0.23
CA PHE A 52 17.12 7.99 0.37
C PHE A 52 17.38 9.42 0.82
N THR A 53 16.68 10.39 0.23
CA THR A 53 16.82 11.81 0.58
C THR A 53 16.53 12.05 2.07
N ARG A 54 15.48 11.42 2.63
CA ARG A 54 15.15 11.51 4.05
C ARG A 54 16.14 10.74 4.94
N ASP A 55 16.57 9.57 4.48
CA ASP A 55 17.52 8.73 5.22
C ASP A 55 18.87 9.44 5.40
N GLU A 56 19.31 10.27 4.44
CA GLU A 56 20.51 11.10 4.56
C GLU A 56 20.49 12.06 5.78
N ALA A 57 19.31 12.51 6.20
CA ALA A 57 19.16 13.36 7.39
C ALA A 57 19.09 12.57 8.72
N SER A 58 18.96 11.24 8.68
CA SER A 58 18.84 10.39 9.87
C SER A 58 20.20 9.97 10.43
N ASP A 59 20.34 9.91 11.77
CA ASP A 59 21.54 9.37 12.43
C ASP A 59 21.74 7.86 12.15
N ILE A 60 20.63 7.16 11.94
CA ILE A 60 20.58 5.73 11.64
C ILE A 60 20.06 5.55 10.23
N LYS A 61 20.93 5.05 9.34
CA LYS A 61 20.59 4.76 7.95
C LYS A 61 19.88 3.42 7.84
N PHE A 62 18.78 3.39 7.09
CA PHE A 62 17.97 2.18 6.87
C PHE A 62 17.41 2.03 5.45
N ALA A 63 17.55 3.03 4.58
CA ALA A 63 16.95 3.02 3.25
C ALA A 63 17.38 1.81 2.41
N SER A 64 18.68 1.51 2.36
CA SER A 64 19.22 0.40 1.56
C SER A 64 18.65 -0.95 2.02
N GLU A 65 18.69 -1.24 3.32
CA GLU A 65 18.17 -2.49 3.88
C GLU A 65 16.66 -2.63 3.72
N PHE A 66 15.92 -1.52 3.85
CA PHE A 66 14.49 -1.52 3.58
C PHE A 66 14.20 -1.87 2.12
N LEU A 67 14.94 -1.32 1.16
CA LEU A 67 14.74 -1.59 -0.26
C LEU A 67 15.17 -3.00 -0.67
N GLU A 68 16.20 -3.56 -0.03
CA GLU A 68 16.53 -4.98 -0.16
C GLU A 68 15.35 -5.85 0.26
N LEU A 69 14.71 -5.55 1.39
CA LEU A 69 13.51 -6.27 1.83
C LEU A 69 12.36 -6.13 0.83
N VAL A 70 12.07 -4.91 0.38
CA VAL A 70 11.04 -4.60 -0.62
C VAL A 70 11.22 -5.39 -1.91
N SER A 71 12.45 -5.71 -2.32
CA SER A 71 12.71 -6.52 -3.52
C SER A 71 12.22 -7.97 -3.42
N SER A 72 12.07 -8.49 -2.20
CA SER A 72 11.83 -9.91 -1.91
C SER A 72 10.43 -10.20 -1.36
N LYS A 73 9.75 -9.22 -0.77
CA LYS A 73 8.40 -9.36 -0.21
C LYS A 73 7.72 -8.01 0.00
N PRO A 74 6.38 -7.96 0.19
CA PRO A 74 5.70 -6.76 0.67
C PRO A 74 6.24 -6.35 2.04
N ALA A 75 6.88 -5.18 2.12
CA ALA A 75 7.47 -4.68 3.36
C ALA A 75 6.50 -3.83 4.20
N LEU A 76 5.37 -3.42 3.62
CA LEU A 76 4.37 -2.58 4.27
C LEU A 76 2.96 -3.11 3.99
N TYR A 77 2.03 -2.92 4.94
CA TYR A 77 0.60 -3.16 4.77
C TYR A 77 -0.10 -2.04 3.99
N THR A 78 0.37 -0.81 4.13
CA THR A 78 -0.05 0.40 3.39
C THR A 78 1.20 1.25 3.09
N MET A 79 1.07 2.45 2.54
CA MET A 79 2.23 3.32 2.24
C MET A 79 3.14 3.64 3.43
N ASN A 80 2.69 3.45 4.68
CA ASN A 80 3.40 3.85 5.89
C ASN A 80 3.30 2.84 7.06
N HIS A 81 2.66 1.69 6.87
CA HIS A 81 2.47 0.71 7.95
C HIS A 81 3.39 -0.50 7.76
N PRO A 82 4.59 -0.52 8.39
CA PRO A 82 5.53 -1.62 8.23
C PRO A 82 5.04 -2.97 8.76
N ILE A 83 5.49 -4.03 8.11
CA ILE A 83 5.37 -5.40 8.64
C ILE A 83 6.30 -5.61 9.84
N PRO A 84 6.11 -6.66 10.66
CA PRO A 84 6.97 -6.93 11.82
C PRO A 84 8.47 -7.02 11.48
N GLU A 85 8.83 -7.58 10.31
CA GLU A 85 10.24 -7.71 9.91
C GLU A 85 10.93 -6.36 9.69
N VAL A 86 10.24 -5.36 9.13
CA VAL A 86 10.78 -4.01 8.98
C VAL A 86 11.04 -3.38 10.33
N LEU A 87 10.06 -3.47 11.24
CA LEU A 87 10.18 -2.93 12.60
C LEU A 87 11.32 -3.60 13.37
N TYR A 88 11.45 -4.92 13.26
CA TYR A 88 12.51 -5.68 13.90
C TYR A 88 13.90 -5.23 13.41
N ARG A 89 14.13 -5.18 12.09
CA ARG A 89 15.43 -4.77 11.53
C ARG A 89 15.82 -3.35 11.94
N LEU A 90 14.88 -2.41 11.89
CA LEU A 90 15.12 -1.04 12.35
C LEU A 90 15.43 -0.99 13.86
N THR A 91 14.74 -1.80 14.67
CA THR A 91 14.98 -1.89 16.12
C THR A 91 16.36 -2.46 16.43
N CYS A 92 16.81 -3.48 15.69
CA CYS A 92 18.17 -4.01 15.80
C CYS A 92 19.21 -2.90 15.55
N LYS A 93 19.06 -2.12 14.48
CA LYS A 93 19.93 -0.96 14.19
C LYS A 93 19.91 0.10 15.28
N LEU A 94 18.74 0.38 15.86
CA LEU A 94 18.62 1.30 16.99
C LEU A 94 19.40 0.80 18.21
N CYS A 95 19.29 -0.49 18.52
CA CYS A 95 20.05 -1.10 19.61
C CYS A 95 21.56 -1.08 19.35
N GLU A 96 22.00 -1.44 18.13
CA GLU A 96 23.41 -1.38 17.72
C GLU A 96 23.98 0.03 17.86
N HIS A 97 23.26 1.03 17.35
CA HIS A 97 23.64 2.44 17.45
C HIS A 97 23.72 2.91 18.90
N ALA A 98 22.81 2.46 19.76
CA ALA A 98 22.77 2.80 21.18
C ALA A 98 23.73 1.96 22.06
N GLY A 99 24.42 0.96 21.49
CA GLY A 99 25.25 0.03 22.27
C GLY A 99 24.46 -0.89 23.21
N ILE A 100 23.17 -1.13 22.91
CA ILE A 100 22.28 -1.99 23.69
C ILE A 100 22.39 -3.42 23.15
N SER A 101 22.77 -4.36 24.02
CA SER A 101 22.74 -5.79 23.67
C SER A 101 21.31 -6.31 23.58
N TYR A 102 21.02 -7.11 22.56
CA TYR A 102 19.75 -7.80 22.39
C TYR A 102 19.98 -9.25 21.96
N GLN A 103 18.93 -10.06 22.08
CA GLN A 103 18.90 -11.40 21.53
C GLN A 103 18.06 -11.39 20.26
N GLU A 104 18.52 -12.12 19.25
CA GLU A 104 17.72 -12.29 18.05
C GLU A 104 16.44 -13.07 18.35
N TYR A 105 15.33 -12.62 17.76
CA TYR A 105 14.05 -13.27 17.93
C TYR A 105 13.23 -13.19 16.64
N PRO A 106 12.46 -14.22 16.27
CA PRO A 106 11.77 -14.20 15.00
C PRO A 106 10.71 -13.08 14.93
N PRO A 107 10.73 -12.22 13.89
CA PRO A 107 9.89 -11.01 13.84
C PRO A 107 8.38 -11.25 13.96
N GLN A 108 7.90 -12.41 13.49
CA GLN A 108 6.48 -12.76 13.49
C GLN A 108 5.85 -12.92 14.87
N PHE A 109 6.65 -13.05 15.92
CA PHE A 109 6.15 -13.17 17.29
C PHE A 109 5.95 -11.81 17.99
N PHE A 110 6.41 -10.72 17.39
CA PHE A 110 6.14 -9.39 17.92
C PHE A 110 4.75 -8.92 17.51
N ASN A 111 3.99 -8.42 18.49
CA ASN A 111 2.71 -7.78 18.22
C ASN A 111 2.92 -6.53 17.36
N ASN A 112 2.27 -6.48 16.20
CA ASN A 112 2.27 -5.32 15.32
C ASN A 112 0.85 -4.77 15.16
N PHE A 113 0.51 -3.75 15.94
CA PHE A 113 -0.80 -3.11 15.90
C PHE A 113 -1.11 -2.42 14.56
N LEU A 114 -0.08 -2.11 13.76
CA LEU A 114 -0.29 -1.55 12.41
C LEU A 114 -0.93 -2.58 11.46
N SER A 115 -0.84 -3.87 11.78
CA SER A 115 -1.53 -4.93 11.04
C SER A 115 -3.05 -4.92 11.25
N ASN A 116 -3.56 -4.24 12.28
CA ASN A 116 -5.00 -4.07 12.52
C ASN A 116 -5.61 -3.04 11.55
N ALA A 117 -4.78 -2.27 10.85
CA ALA A 117 -5.21 -1.31 9.85
C ALA A 117 -5.52 -1.99 8.50
N THR A 118 -5.72 -1.16 7.48
CA THR A 118 -5.92 -1.59 6.09
C THR A 118 -4.72 -2.38 5.59
N TRP A 119 -4.94 -3.44 4.81
CA TRP A 119 -3.90 -4.06 3.97
C TRP A 119 -4.21 -3.81 2.51
N TRP A 120 -3.20 -3.36 1.77
CA TRP A 120 -3.27 -3.07 0.35
C TRP A 120 -2.24 -3.92 -0.41
N PRO A 121 -2.67 -4.76 -1.37
CA PRO A 121 -1.76 -5.61 -2.10
C PRO A 121 -0.96 -4.82 -3.14
N ILE A 122 0.22 -5.32 -3.46
CA ILE A 122 0.97 -4.85 -4.64
C ILE A 122 0.39 -5.57 -5.86
N TYR A 123 0.06 -4.83 -6.92
CA TYR A 123 -0.47 -5.41 -8.15
C TYR A 123 0.63 -6.14 -8.93
N ASP A 124 0.31 -7.32 -9.45
CA ASP A 124 1.29 -8.21 -10.12
C ASP A 124 2.01 -7.53 -11.29
N GLU A 125 1.32 -6.68 -12.05
CA GLU A 125 1.93 -5.95 -13.18
C GLU A 125 2.93 -4.91 -12.70
N ILE A 126 2.68 -4.26 -11.56
CA ILE A 126 3.62 -3.33 -10.92
C ILE A 126 4.82 -4.10 -10.39
N ALA A 127 4.58 -5.22 -9.70
CA ALA A 127 5.67 -6.08 -9.20
C ALA A 127 6.56 -6.57 -10.34
N LYS A 128 5.96 -7.02 -11.45
CA LYS A 128 6.67 -7.47 -12.66
C LYS A 128 7.46 -6.34 -13.32
N PHE A 129 6.88 -5.16 -13.46
CA PHE A 129 7.54 -4.00 -14.06
C PHE A 129 8.83 -3.63 -13.30
N HIS A 130 8.80 -3.66 -11.97
CA HIS A 130 9.95 -3.36 -11.13
C HIS A 130 10.87 -4.55 -10.83
N GLY A 131 10.63 -5.72 -11.44
CA GLY A 131 11.44 -6.92 -11.23
C GLY A 131 11.41 -7.46 -9.80
N LEU A 132 10.30 -7.27 -9.08
CA LEU A 132 10.14 -7.77 -7.71
C LEU A 132 9.90 -9.28 -7.73
N ASN A 133 10.55 -9.99 -6.80
CA ASN A 133 10.58 -11.47 -6.79
C ASN A 133 9.46 -12.08 -5.93
N PHE A 134 8.26 -11.54 -6.01
CA PHE A 134 7.09 -12.06 -5.30
C PHE A 134 5.80 -11.67 -6.01
N SER A 135 4.71 -12.36 -5.67
CA SER A 135 3.34 -11.96 -6.00
C SER A 135 2.54 -11.72 -4.71
N SER A 136 1.48 -10.93 -4.81
CA SER A 136 0.54 -10.72 -3.71
C SER A 136 -0.86 -11.07 -4.17
N PRO A 137 -1.65 -11.80 -3.37
CA PRO A 137 -3.04 -12.03 -3.71
C PRO A 137 -3.75 -10.66 -3.80
N MET A 138 -4.62 -10.48 -4.79
CA MET A 138 -5.40 -9.26 -5.00
C MET A 138 -6.56 -9.14 -3.98
N LEU A 139 -6.19 -9.17 -2.70
CA LEU A 139 -7.06 -9.14 -1.54
C LEU A 139 -6.74 -7.93 -0.68
N PHE A 140 -7.78 -7.28 -0.17
CA PHE A 140 -7.68 -6.04 0.59
C PHE A 140 -8.26 -6.25 1.98
N LYS A 141 -7.52 -5.93 3.04
CA LYS A 141 -8.05 -6.04 4.40
C LYS A 141 -8.64 -4.70 4.85
N GLN A 142 -9.86 -4.72 5.36
CA GLN A 142 -10.43 -3.57 6.06
C GLN A 142 -9.74 -3.36 7.42
N PRO A 143 -9.68 -2.14 7.95
CA PRO A 143 -9.24 -1.95 9.33
C PRO A 143 -10.24 -2.62 10.29
N ASP A 144 -9.74 -3.13 11.42
CA ASP A 144 -10.53 -3.97 12.33
C ASP A 144 -11.75 -3.23 12.91
N ASN A 145 -11.60 -1.94 13.21
CA ASN A 145 -12.70 -1.06 13.65
C ASN A 145 -13.80 -0.84 12.59
N LYS A 146 -13.59 -1.30 11.35
CA LYS A 146 -14.57 -1.31 10.25
C LYS A 146 -15.03 -2.73 9.89
N GLY A 147 -14.73 -3.71 10.74
CA GLY A 147 -15.14 -5.11 10.58
C GLY A 147 -14.01 -6.06 10.20
N GLY A 148 -12.82 -5.57 9.86
CA GLY A 148 -11.63 -6.41 9.64
C GLY A 148 -11.73 -7.40 8.47
N ASN A 149 -12.74 -7.29 7.61
CA ASN A 149 -12.97 -8.26 6.54
C ASN A 149 -11.89 -8.20 5.47
N ILE A 150 -11.65 -9.34 4.83
CA ILE A 150 -10.88 -9.42 3.59
C ILE A 150 -11.85 -9.25 2.42
N LEU A 151 -11.53 -8.34 1.50
CA LEU A 151 -12.30 -8.03 0.31
C LEU A 151 -11.54 -8.49 -0.93
N THR A 152 -12.26 -9.09 -1.87
CA THR A 152 -11.83 -9.25 -3.26
C THR A 152 -11.87 -7.93 -4.01
N ILE A 153 -11.25 -7.86 -5.19
CA ILE A 153 -11.35 -6.66 -6.03
C ILE A 153 -12.79 -6.32 -6.41
N SER A 154 -13.62 -7.33 -6.72
CA SER A 154 -15.03 -7.13 -7.07
C SER A 154 -15.82 -6.52 -5.93
N GLU A 155 -15.60 -6.97 -4.69
CA GLU A 155 -16.25 -6.42 -3.51
C GLU A 155 -15.77 -5.00 -3.21
N LEU A 156 -14.47 -4.75 -3.34
CA LEU A 156 -13.90 -3.41 -3.14
C LEU A 156 -14.49 -2.41 -4.14
N VAL A 157 -14.55 -2.76 -5.43
CA VAL A 157 -15.14 -1.91 -6.49
C VAL A 157 -16.61 -1.65 -6.21
N SER A 158 -17.40 -2.71 -5.96
CA SER A 158 -18.83 -2.59 -5.71
C SER A 158 -19.13 -1.67 -4.51
N LYS A 159 -18.46 -1.89 -3.37
CA LYS A 159 -18.64 -1.07 -2.16
C LYS A 159 -18.17 0.38 -2.37
N SER A 160 -17.07 0.58 -3.09
CA SER A 160 -16.57 1.93 -3.41
C SER A 160 -17.55 2.69 -4.30
N TYR A 161 -18.11 2.03 -5.32
CA TYR A 161 -19.11 2.62 -6.22
C TYR A 161 -20.37 3.05 -5.47
N GLN A 162 -20.85 2.23 -4.53
CA GLN A 162 -21.99 2.57 -3.68
C GLN A 162 -21.75 3.86 -2.87
N GLN A 163 -20.53 4.04 -2.36
CA GLN A 163 -20.16 5.25 -1.63
C GLN A 163 -20.03 6.46 -2.57
N TYR A 164 -19.34 6.29 -3.71
CA TYR A 164 -19.18 7.37 -4.70
C TYR A 164 -20.51 7.86 -5.26
N GLN A 165 -21.49 6.98 -5.42
CA GLN A 165 -22.84 7.34 -5.85
C GLN A 165 -23.55 8.31 -4.89
N GLN A 166 -23.27 8.23 -3.59
CA GLN A 166 -23.86 9.14 -2.61
C GLN A 166 -23.34 10.58 -2.75
N VAL A 167 -22.12 10.75 -3.28
CA VAL A 167 -21.51 12.07 -3.51
C VAL A 167 -21.77 12.59 -4.92
N GLY A 168 -21.82 11.69 -5.90
CA GLY A 168 -22.08 12.00 -7.30
C GLY A 168 -20.81 12.36 -8.09
N ARG A 169 -20.78 11.92 -9.36
CA ARG A 169 -19.62 12.05 -10.27
C ARG A 169 -19.11 13.48 -10.42
N SER A 170 -20.02 14.44 -10.62
CA SER A 170 -19.64 15.84 -10.86
C SER A 170 -18.93 16.47 -9.65
N ASN A 171 -19.34 16.10 -8.44
CA ASN A 171 -18.72 16.60 -7.22
C ASN A 171 -17.34 15.97 -7.01
N LEU A 172 -17.20 14.67 -7.29
CA LEU A 172 -15.90 14.00 -7.23
C LEU A 172 -14.91 14.55 -8.25
N LYS A 173 -15.33 14.83 -9.49
CA LYS A 173 -14.46 15.46 -10.49
C LYS A 173 -13.93 16.83 -10.03
N LYS A 174 -14.79 17.66 -9.44
CA LYS A 174 -14.40 18.97 -8.90
C LYS A 174 -13.41 18.88 -7.73
N ALA A 175 -13.44 17.78 -6.97
CA ALA A 175 -12.50 17.57 -5.87
C ALA A 175 -11.13 17.05 -6.33
N LEU A 176 -11.03 16.57 -7.58
CA LEU A 176 -9.80 16.02 -8.17
C LEU A 176 -9.10 17.01 -9.11
N SER A 177 -9.74 18.14 -9.43
CA SER A 177 -9.21 19.24 -10.25
C SER A 177 -8.54 20.30 -9.38
#